data_AF-A0A359E6D6-F1
#
_entry.id   AF-A0A359E6D6-F1
#
_cell.length_a   1.000
_cell.length_b   1.000
_cell.length_c   1.000
_cell.angle_alpha   90.00
_cell.angle_beta   90.00
_cell.angle_gamma   90.00
#
_symmetry.space_group_name_H-M   'P 1'
#
loop_
_entity.id
_entity.type
_entity.pdbx_description
1 polymer ?
#
loop_
_entity_poly.entity_id
_entity_poly.type
_entity_poly.pdbx_seq_one_letter_code
_entity_poly.pdbx_strand_id
1 'polypeptide(L)'
;RSIGPYSMKTPHTGTMYYDDEVPKIPHAAITVEDAMLIQRLYDRGETIEINLNIQAETLPDFESRNVIAEIKGTEYPEEIIVLGGHIDSWDVGQGVMDDGGGCVAAWEAVRLMNELGIKPKRTIRVVLWTNEENGLRGAEEYHRWVKEEEKSLGNHVLAMESDAGVFDPIGFGFSGSDEAYEIL
;
A
#
# COMPACT_ATOMS: atom_id res chain seq x y z
N ARG A 1 -16.23 -8.32 -8.41
CA ARG A 1 -15.77 -7.98 -9.79
C ARG A 1 -14.40 -7.37 -9.63
N SER A 2 -13.40 -7.82 -10.38
CA SER A 2 -12.06 -7.21 -10.37
C SER A 2 -12.12 -5.80 -10.98
N ILE A 3 -11.43 -4.84 -10.38
CA ILE A 3 -11.25 -3.49 -10.94
C ILE A 3 -10.00 -3.55 -11.83
N GLY A 4 -10.15 -4.06 -13.05
CA GLY A 4 -9.08 -4.14 -14.04
C GLY A 4 -9.55 -3.57 -15.38
N PRO A 5 -8.65 -2.99 -16.19
CA PRO A 5 -9.02 -2.53 -17.52
C PRO A 5 -9.47 -3.71 -18.39
N TYR A 6 -10.45 -3.44 -19.25
CA TYR A 6 -10.93 -4.39 -20.23
C TYR A 6 -9.74 -4.88 -21.09
N SER A 7 -9.60 -6.20 -21.22
CA SER A 7 -8.75 -6.93 -22.18
C SER A 7 -7.36 -7.47 -21.77
N MET A 8 -6.87 -7.32 -20.54
CA MET A 8 -5.57 -7.94 -20.19
C MET A 8 -5.66 -9.43 -19.84
N LYS A 9 -6.86 -9.98 -19.61
CA LYS A 9 -7.08 -11.33 -19.08
C LYS A 9 -6.30 -11.64 -17.79
N THR A 10 -5.86 -10.61 -17.08
CA THR A 10 -5.21 -10.69 -15.78
C THR A 10 -6.19 -10.10 -14.76
N PRO A 11 -6.84 -10.93 -13.93
CA PRO A 11 -7.65 -10.40 -12.84
C PRO A 11 -6.72 -9.75 -11.81
N HIS A 12 -7.17 -8.62 -11.24
CA HIS A 12 -6.61 -8.13 -9.98
C HIS A 12 -6.68 -9.24 -8.92
N THR A 13 -5.66 -9.34 -8.08
CA THR A 13 -5.63 -10.22 -6.91
C THR A 13 -5.69 -9.38 -5.63
N GLY A 14 -5.80 -9.97 -4.46
CA GLY A 14 -5.99 -9.22 -3.24
C GLY A 14 -5.89 -10.12 -2.04
N THR A 15 -5.57 -9.53 -0.89
CA THR A 15 -5.55 -10.28 0.35
C THR A 15 -6.95 -10.78 0.69
N MET A 16 -6.99 -11.91 1.37
CA MET A 16 -8.18 -12.49 1.95
C MET A 16 -7.77 -13.14 3.27
N TYR A 17 -8.68 -13.13 4.25
CA TYR A 17 -8.48 -13.81 5.52
C TYR A 17 -9.51 -14.92 5.68
N TYR A 18 -9.03 -16.13 6.02
CA TYR A 18 -9.93 -17.19 6.44
C TYR A 18 -10.30 -16.95 7.89
N ASP A 19 -11.57 -17.16 8.20
CA ASP A 19 -12.02 -17.31 9.57
C ASP A 19 -11.87 -18.79 9.96
N ASP A 20 -11.26 -19.07 11.11
CA ASP A 20 -11.03 -20.43 11.58
C ASP A 20 -12.30 -21.13 12.08
N GLU A 21 -13.38 -20.37 12.34
CA GLU A 21 -14.67 -20.90 12.75
C GLU A 21 -15.51 -21.42 11.57
N VAL A 22 -15.10 -21.17 10.32
CA VAL A 22 -15.85 -21.57 9.12
C VAL A 22 -15.05 -22.51 8.20
N PRO A 23 -15.73 -23.43 7.48
CA PRO A 23 -15.07 -24.25 6.47
C PRO A 23 -14.38 -23.39 5.40
N LYS A 24 -13.07 -23.59 5.23
CA LYS A 24 -12.26 -22.90 4.23
C LYS A 24 -12.63 -23.41 2.84
N ILE A 25 -12.95 -22.49 1.93
CA ILE A 25 -13.28 -22.78 0.54
C ILE A 25 -12.29 -22.08 -0.40
N PRO A 26 -12.01 -22.65 -1.59
CA PRO A 26 -11.19 -21.96 -2.59
C PRO A 26 -11.77 -20.59 -2.96
N HIS A 27 -10.90 -19.58 -3.04
CA HIS A 27 -11.24 -18.23 -3.47
C HIS A 27 -10.38 -17.85 -4.67
N ALA A 28 -11.00 -17.31 -5.71
CA ALA A 28 -10.32 -16.86 -6.92
C ALA A 28 -11.02 -15.65 -7.52
N ALA A 29 -10.23 -14.75 -8.10
CA ALA A 29 -10.73 -13.66 -8.93
C ALA A 29 -10.83 -14.12 -10.39
N ILE A 30 -11.86 -13.63 -11.09
CA ILE A 30 -12.02 -13.79 -12.53
C ILE A 30 -12.05 -12.44 -13.22
N THR A 31 -11.76 -12.45 -14.51
CA THR A 31 -11.79 -11.25 -15.35
C THR A 31 -13.21 -10.71 -15.48
N VAL A 32 -13.35 -9.44 -15.87
CA VAL A 32 -14.67 -8.83 -16.11
C VAL A 32 -15.36 -9.53 -17.28
N GLU A 33 -14.60 -9.95 -18.29
CA GLU A 33 -15.06 -10.65 -19.48
C GLU A 33 -15.64 -12.02 -19.14
N ASP A 34 -14.96 -12.78 -18.28
CA ASP A 34 -15.45 -14.09 -17.82
C ASP A 34 -16.69 -13.93 -16.94
N ALA A 35 -16.71 -12.92 -16.06
CA ALA A 35 -17.90 -12.61 -15.27
C ALA A 35 -19.10 -12.24 -16.16
N MET A 36 -18.88 -11.45 -17.23
CA MET A 36 -19.91 -11.12 -18.22
C MET A 36 -20.35 -12.33 -19.04
N LEU A 37 -19.45 -13.26 -19.35
CA LEU A 37 -19.79 -14.52 -20.01
C LEU A 37 -20.69 -15.38 -19.13
N ILE A 38 -20.29 -15.59 -17.87
CA ILE A 38 -21.06 -16.33 -16.87
C ILE A 38 -22.46 -15.72 -16.73
N GLN A 39 -22.55 -14.39 -16.64
CA GLN A 39 -23.84 -13.69 -16.58
C GLN A 39 -24.72 -13.99 -17.80
N ARG A 40 -24.17 -13.93 -19.01
CA ARG A 40 -24.96 -14.21 -20.24
C ARG A 40 -25.42 -15.66 -20.31
N LEU A 41 -24.61 -16.62 -19.85
CA LEU A 41 -25.01 -18.03 -19.79
C LEU A 41 -26.18 -18.22 -18.81
N TYR A 42 -26.08 -17.58 -17.63
CA TYR A 42 -27.13 -17.58 -16.62
C TYR A 42 -28.44 -16.99 -17.15
N ASP A 43 -28.37 -15.83 -17.82
CA ASP A 43 -29.55 -15.14 -18.37
C ASP A 43 -30.26 -15.96 -19.46
N ARG A 44 -29.57 -16.91 -20.11
CA ARG A 44 -30.15 -17.85 -21.07
C ARG A 44 -30.75 -19.11 -20.44
N GLY A 45 -30.67 -19.25 -19.12
CA GLY A 45 -31.14 -20.43 -18.40
C GLY A 45 -30.25 -21.66 -18.58
N GLU A 46 -28.97 -21.46 -18.94
CA GLU A 46 -28.01 -22.55 -19.06
C GLU A 46 -27.47 -22.96 -17.68
N THR A 47 -27.27 -24.28 -17.49
CA THR A 47 -26.55 -24.78 -16.32
C THR A 47 -25.06 -24.48 -16.48
N ILE A 48 -24.50 -23.74 -15.53
CA ILE A 48 -23.08 -23.38 -15.51
C ILE A 48 -22.33 -24.36 -14.61
N GLU A 49 -21.38 -25.08 -15.18
CA GLU A 49 -20.44 -25.93 -14.45
C GLU A 49 -19.04 -25.30 -14.52
N ILE A 50 -18.41 -25.10 -13.36
CA ILE A 50 -17.07 -24.50 -13.26
C ILE A 50 -16.11 -25.55 -12.69
N ASN A 51 -15.06 -25.84 -13.44
CA ASN A 51 -13.90 -26.56 -12.92
C ASN A 51 -12.87 -25.55 -12.43
N LEU A 52 -12.59 -25.56 -11.13
CA LEU A 52 -11.61 -24.67 -10.50
C LEU A 52 -10.36 -25.47 -10.13
N ASN A 53 -9.22 -25.08 -10.70
CA ASN A 53 -7.91 -25.65 -10.39
C ASN A 53 -7.01 -24.55 -9.83
N ILE A 54 -6.73 -24.61 -8.52
CA ILE A 54 -5.86 -23.68 -7.81
C ILE A 54 -4.68 -24.46 -7.24
N GLN A 55 -3.47 -24.00 -7.56
CA GLN A 55 -2.21 -24.60 -7.12
C GLN A 55 -1.43 -23.68 -6.17
N ALA A 56 -2.11 -22.68 -5.58
CA ALA A 56 -1.51 -21.74 -4.65
C ALA A 56 -1.08 -22.44 -3.35
N GLU A 57 0.05 -22.00 -2.79
CA GLU A 57 0.63 -22.51 -1.55
C GLU A 57 1.04 -21.34 -0.66
N THR A 58 0.73 -21.44 0.63
CA THR A 58 1.25 -20.51 1.65
C THR A 58 2.60 -21.03 2.13
N LEU A 59 3.67 -20.31 1.80
CA LEU A 59 5.01 -20.60 2.30
C LEU A 59 5.23 -20.00 3.69
N PRO A 60 6.24 -20.47 4.45
CA PRO A 60 6.62 -19.85 5.71
C PRO A 60 7.03 -18.38 5.54
N ASP A 61 6.87 -17.61 6.62
CA ASP A 61 7.34 -16.22 6.67
C ASP A 61 8.85 -16.13 6.39
N PHE A 62 9.26 -15.05 5.73
CA PHE A 62 10.65 -14.73 5.42
C PHE A 62 10.98 -13.28 5.82
N GLU A 63 12.26 -12.99 6.07
CA GLU A 63 12.71 -11.65 6.45
C GLU A 63 12.57 -10.68 5.27
N SER A 64 11.84 -9.58 5.48
CA SER A 64 11.79 -8.42 4.58
C SER A 64 12.27 -7.16 5.31
N ARG A 65 12.40 -6.03 4.61
CA ARG A 65 12.91 -4.78 5.18
C ARG A 65 12.17 -3.58 4.62
N ASN A 66 11.75 -2.68 5.51
CA ASN A 66 11.41 -1.31 5.13
C ASN A 66 12.67 -0.56 4.69
N VAL A 67 12.53 0.38 3.76
CA VAL A 67 13.61 1.30 3.38
C VAL A 67 13.34 2.65 4.00
N ILE A 68 14.33 3.23 4.68
CA ILE A 68 14.20 4.54 5.35
C ILE A 68 15.29 5.48 4.87
N ALA A 69 14.92 6.71 4.53
CA ALA A 69 15.83 7.80 4.19
C ALA A 69 15.39 9.11 4.87
N GLU A 70 16.34 9.97 5.22
CA GLU A 70 16.03 11.18 5.99
C GLU A 70 16.84 12.41 5.56
N ILE A 71 16.18 13.58 5.62
CA ILE A 71 16.85 14.88 5.73
C ILE A 71 16.62 15.39 7.14
N LYS A 72 17.71 15.51 7.91
CA LYS A 72 17.66 16.03 9.28
C LYS A 72 17.24 17.50 9.30
N GLY A 73 16.32 17.82 10.20
CA GLY A 73 15.85 19.19 10.42
C GLY A 73 16.90 20.12 11.02
N THR A 74 16.72 21.43 10.85
CA THR A 74 17.64 22.45 11.39
C THR A 74 17.23 23.07 12.72
N GLU A 75 15.92 23.22 12.96
CA GLU A 75 15.38 23.92 14.14
C GLU A 75 14.79 22.93 15.14
N TYR A 76 14.07 21.93 14.63
CA TYR A 76 13.42 20.85 15.39
C TYR A 76 13.86 19.49 14.82
N PRO A 77 15.15 19.11 14.93
CA PRO A 77 15.68 17.89 14.32
C PRO A 77 15.05 16.60 14.85
N GLU A 78 14.46 16.64 16.04
CA GLU A 78 13.73 15.54 16.68
C GLU A 78 12.30 15.38 16.20
N GLU A 79 11.67 16.45 15.69
CA GLU A 79 10.31 16.40 15.14
C GLU A 79 10.33 15.82 13.74
N ILE A 80 9.49 14.80 13.50
CA ILE A 80 9.50 13.99 12.27
C ILE A 80 8.20 14.24 11.49
N ILE A 81 8.36 14.61 10.23
CA ILE A 81 7.32 14.48 9.21
C ILE A 81 7.69 13.25 8.39
N VAL A 82 6.88 12.20 8.49
CA VAL A 82 7.08 10.98 7.71
C VAL A 82 6.18 11.01 6.48
N LEU A 83 6.75 10.67 5.32
CA LEU A 83 6.02 10.47 4.08
C LEU A 83 6.47 9.19 3.39
N GLY A 84 5.61 8.53 2.62
CA GLY A 84 5.99 7.27 2.02
C GLY A 84 4.97 6.66 1.07
N GLY A 85 5.23 5.39 0.80
CA GLY A 85 4.44 4.43 0.03
C GLY A 85 4.92 3.02 0.35
N HIS A 86 4.33 1.99 -0.24
CA HIS A 86 4.81 0.61 -0.04
C HIS A 86 5.56 0.07 -1.26
N ILE A 87 6.68 -0.62 -0.99
CA ILE A 87 7.62 -1.08 -2.02
C ILE A 87 7.30 -2.49 -2.52
N ASP A 88 6.46 -3.24 -1.81
CA ASP A 88 5.89 -4.48 -2.33
C ASP A 88 4.69 -4.20 -3.24
N SER A 89 4.26 -5.21 -3.98
CA SER A 89 3.08 -5.15 -4.86
C SER A 89 2.56 -6.56 -5.12
N TRP A 90 1.36 -6.66 -5.68
CA TRP A 90 0.89 -7.93 -6.24
C TRP A 90 1.75 -8.45 -7.41
N ASP A 91 1.82 -9.77 -7.51
CA ASP A 91 2.66 -10.54 -8.43
C ASP A 91 2.13 -10.61 -9.87
N VAL A 92 0.86 -10.24 -10.10
CA VAL A 92 0.22 -10.28 -11.43
C VAL A 92 0.51 -9.05 -12.30
N GLY A 93 1.23 -8.06 -11.75
CA GLY A 93 1.49 -6.77 -12.37
C GLY A 93 2.96 -6.36 -12.32
N GLN A 94 3.20 -5.05 -12.38
CA GLN A 94 4.54 -4.45 -12.22
C GLN A 94 4.60 -3.49 -11.03
N GLY A 95 3.52 -3.41 -10.23
CA GLY A 95 3.44 -2.56 -9.05
C GLY A 95 3.61 -1.06 -9.31
N VAL A 96 3.36 -0.56 -10.52
CA VAL A 96 3.67 0.85 -10.87
C VAL A 96 2.70 1.82 -10.19
N MET A 97 1.41 1.49 -10.15
CA MET A 97 0.37 2.33 -9.54
C MET A 97 0.17 2.02 -8.06
N ASP A 98 0.69 0.88 -7.61
CA ASP A 98 0.39 0.23 -6.34
C ASP A 98 1.64 -0.60 -5.96
N ASP A 99 2.65 -0.02 -5.32
CA ASP A 99 2.81 1.43 -5.05
C ASP A 99 4.21 1.99 -5.39
N GLY A 100 4.76 1.53 -6.51
CA GLY A 100 6.01 2.07 -7.06
C GLY A 100 5.93 3.58 -7.35
N GLY A 101 4.75 4.07 -7.70
CA GLY A 101 4.45 5.47 -7.93
C GLY A 101 4.58 6.34 -6.68
N GLY A 102 3.91 5.96 -5.58
CA GLY A 102 4.00 6.63 -4.29
C GLY A 102 5.43 6.61 -3.75
N CYS A 103 6.11 5.47 -3.88
CA CYS A 103 7.52 5.34 -3.53
C CYS A 103 8.41 6.36 -4.26
N VAL A 104 8.25 6.50 -5.58
CA VAL A 104 9.03 7.45 -6.39
C VAL A 104 8.67 8.89 -6.02
N ALA A 105 7.40 9.21 -5.80
CA ALA A 105 6.98 10.55 -5.40
C ALA A 105 7.61 10.97 -4.06
N ALA A 106 7.59 10.09 -3.05
CA ALA A 106 8.21 10.32 -1.75
C ALA A 106 9.74 10.49 -1.87
N TRP A 107 10.40 9.63 -2.66
CA TRP A 107 11.83 9.73 -2.93
C TRP A 107 12.21 11.05 -3.62
N GLU A 108 11.47 11.45 -4.66
CA GLU A 108 11.73 12.67 -5.41
C GLU A 108 11.56 13.92 -4.53
N ALA A 109 10.61 13.94 -3.59
CA ALA A 109 10.47 15.04 -2.64
C ALA A 109 11.77 15.28 -1.85
N VAL A 110 12.37 14.23 -1.29
CA VAL A 110 13.64 14.31 -0.56
C VAL A 110 14.81 14.63 -1.49
N ARG A 111 14.88 13.99 -2.66
CA ARG A 111 15.95 14.23 -3.64
C ARG A 111 15.98 15.69 -4.09
N LEU A 112 14.82 16.27 -4.40
CA LEU A 112 14.67 17.66 -4.84
C LEU A 112 15.00 18.65 -3.71
N MET A 113 14.55 18.40 -2.47
CA MET A 113 14.92 19.25 -1.33
C MET A 113 16.44 19.31 -1.15
N ASN A 114 17.11 18.16 -1.24
CA ASN A 114 18.56 18.08 -1.13
C ASN A 114 19.28 18.78 -2.30
N GLU A 115 18.83 18.57 -3.54
CA GLU A 115 19.41 19.21 -4.73
C GLU A 115 19.28 20.74 -4.70
N LEU A 116 18.14 21.24 -4.23
CA LEU A 116 17.87 22.67 -4.09
C LEU A 116 18.52 23.29 -2.84
N GLY A 117 19.19 22.49 -2.00
CA GLY A 117 19.79 22.96 -0.74
C GLY A 117 18.76 23.43 0.29
N ILE A 118 17.51 22.99 0.17
CA ILE A 118 16.44 23.27 1.12
C ILE A 118 16.76 22.52 2.41
N LYS A 119 16.79 23.27 3.51
CA LYS A 119 17.00 22.71 4.85
C LYS A 119 15.70 22.82 5.63
N PRO A 120 14.95 21.72 5.80
CA PRO A 120 13.68 21.76 6.50
C PRO A 120 13.91 22.07 7.98
N LYS A 121 12.94 22.72 8.62
CA LYS A 121 13.00 23.00 10.07
C LYS A 121 12.93 21.70 10.87
N ARG A 122 12.05 20.79 10.44
CA ARG A 122 11.81 19.45 11.00
C ARG A 122 12.53 18.38 10.17
N THR A 123 12.74 17.21 10.75
CA THR A 123 13.26 16.07 10.00
C THR A 123 12.19 15.55 9.05
N ILE A 124 12.56 15.40 7.78
CA ILE A 124 11.72 14.77 6.75
C ILE A 124 12.21 13.35 6.59
N ARG A 125 11.34 12.38 6.89
CA ARG A 125 11.63 10.94 6.79
C ARG A 125 10.81 10.33 5.66
N VAL A 126 11.48 9.69 4.72
CA VAL A 126 10.83 8.81 3.74
C VAL A 126 10.90 7.39 4.24
N VAL A 127 9.76 6.70 4.24
CA VAL A 127 9.68 5.26 4.51
C VAL A 127 9.01 4.58 3.33
N LEU A 128 9.67 3.55 2.80
CA LEU A 128 9.05 2.63 1.85
C LEU A 128 8.73 1.35 2.61
N TRP A 129 7.46 1.18 2.96
CA TRP A 129 6.99 0.05 3.76
C TRP A 129 6.98 -1.23 2.93
N THR A 130 7.19 -2.37 3.57
CA THR A 130 7.05 -3.68 2.92
C THR A 130 5.85 -4.42 3.48
N ASN A 131 5.30 -5.35 2.71
CA ASN A 131 4.21 -6.21 3.11
C ASN A 131 2.93 -5.44 3.45
N GLU A 132 2.64 -4.35 2.74
CA GLU A 132 1.34 -3.66 2.82
C GLU A 132 0.25 -4.62 2.35
N GLU A 133 0.47 -5.19 1.15
CA GLU A 133 -0.51 -5.95 0.38
C GLU A 133 -1.01 -7.21 1.08
N ASN A 134 -0.19 -7.74 2.00
CA ASN A 134 -0.46 -8.94 2.78
C ASN A 134 -0.93 -8.66 4.21
N GLY A 135 -1.14 -7.40 4.58
CA GLY A 135 -1.66 -7.00 5.89
C GLY A 135 -0.72 -6.12 6.71
N LEU A 136 -0.08 -5.13 6.08
CA LEU A 136 0.58 -3.99 6.75
C LEU A 136 1.78 -4.32 7.66
N ARG A 137 2.40 -5.51 7.56
CA ARG A 137 3.42 -5.95 8.53
C ARG A 137 4.63 -5.01 8.62
N GLY A 138 5.03 -4.39 7.51
CA GLY A 138 6.12 -3.41 7.52
C GLY A 138 5.75 -2.13 8.27
N ALA A 139 4.51 -1.65 8.14
CA ALA A 139 4.03 -0.48 8.88
C ALA A 139 3.89 -0.77 10.38
N GLU A 140 3.39 -1.96 10.74
CA GLU A 140 3.33 -2.42 12.13
C GLU A 140 4.72 -2.51 12.76
N GLU A 141 5.69 -3.07 12.03
CA GLU A 141 7.07 -3.16 12.48
C GLU A 141 7.74 -1.78 12.59
N TYR A 142 7.45 -0.86 11.66
CA TYR A 142 7.89 0.53 11.77
C TYR A 142 7.32 1.17 13.03
N HIS A 143 6.02 1.03 13.30
CA HIS A 143 5.37 1.53 14.50
C HIS A 143 6.03 0.98 15.78
N ARG A 144 6.26 -0.34 15.83
CA ARG A 144 6.93 -1.00 16.96
C ARG A 144 8.33 -0.43 17.16
N TRP A 145 9.13 -0.36 16.10
CA TRP A 145 10.49 0.17 16.14
C TRP A 145 10.55 1.63 16.62
N VAL A 146 9.71 2.54 16.08
CA VAL A 146 9.70 3.95 16.51
C VAL A 146 9.24 4.12 17.95
N LYS A 147 8.39 3.23 18.46
CA LYS A 147 7.87 3.28 19.82
C LYS A 147 8.86 2.71 20.84
N GLU A 148 9.44 1.55 20.56
CA GLU A 148 10.18 0.76 21.54
C GLU A 148 11.68 1.00 21.48
N GLU A 149 12.24 1.10 20.27
CA GLU A 149 13.68 1.16 20.04
C GLU A 149 14.13 2.60 19.83
N GLU A 150 13.54 3.30 18.85
CA GLU A 150 13.88 4.70 18.56
C GLU A 150 13.32 5.66 19.61
N LYS A 151 12.17 5.31 20.22
CA LYS A 151 11.44 6.12 21.21
C LYS A 151 11.08 7.51 20.69
N SER A 152 10.77 7.61 19.40
CA SER A 152 10.47 8.84 18.66
C SER A 152 8.98 8.97 18.32
N LEU A 153 8.13 8.02 18.72
CA LEU A 153 6.70 8.02 18.38
C LEU A 153 6.01 9.35 18.73
N GLY A 154 6.31 9.91 19.90
CA GLY A 154 5.75 11.20 20.34
C GLY A 154 6.27 12.43 19.57
N ASN A 155 7.30 12.27 18.74
CA ASN A 155 7.87 13.34 17.94
C ASN A 155 7.37 13.34 16.49
N HIS A 156 6.54 12.37 16.09
CA HIS A 156 5.93 12.36 14.77
C HIS A 156 4.82 13.41 14.72
N VAL A 157 5.02 14.44 13.89
CA VAL A 157 4.11 15.58 13.76
C VAL A 157 3.06 15.32 12.69
N LEU A 158 3.46 14.66 11.60
CA LEU A 158 2.60 14.33 10.48
C LEU A 158 3.08 13.04 9.82
N ALA A 159 2.13 12.21 9.40
CA ALA A 159 2.37 11.04 8.56
C ALA A 159 1.57 11.21 7.25
N MET A 160 2.22 10.96 6.13
CA MET A 160 1.62 11.04 4.79
C MET A 160 1.95 9.78 4.00
N GLU A 161 1.02 9.32 3.19
CA GLU A 161 1.21 8.17 2.30
C GLU A 161 0.53 8.46 0.97
N SER A 162 1.12 7.96 -0.11
CA SER A 162 0.63 8.12 -1.47
C SER A 162 0.37 6.75 -2.11
N ASP A 163 -0.66 6.06 -1.65
CA ASP A 163 -1.01 4.71 -2.12
C ASP A 163 -2.38 4.67 -2.83
N ALA A 164 -2.53 5.47 -3.88
CA ALA A 164 -3.77 5.53 -4.65
C ALA A 164 -3.51 5.79 -6.15
N GLY A 165 -2.35 5.37 -6.62
CA GLY A 165 -1.89 5.61 -7.99
C GLY A 165 -1.15 6.94 -8.19
N VAL A 166 -0.71 7.15 -9.43
CA VAL A 166 0.05 8.36 -9.85
C VAL A 166 -0.78 9.35 -10.67
N PHE A 167 -2.07 9.44 -10.36
CA PHE A 167 -2.97 10.39 -11.02
C PHE A 167 -2.64 11.83 -10.61
N ASP A 168 -3.14 12.81 -11.37
CA ASP A 168 -3.01 14.22 -10.98
C ASP A 168 -3.59 14.43 -9.57
N PRO A 169 -2.79 14.94 -8.61
CA PRO A 169 -3.27 15.13 -7.25
C PRO A 169 -4.32 16.24 -7.23
N ILE A 170 -5.55 15.89 -6.81
CA ILE A 170 -6.66 16.86 -6.68
C ILE A 170 -6.80 17.41 -5.25
N GLY A 171 -6.10 16.82 -4.29
CA GLY A 171 -6.15 17.21 -2.88
C GLY A 171 -5.53 16.15 -1.96
N PHE A 172 -5.64 16.38 -0.65
CA PHE A 172 -5.23 15.44 0.38
C PHE A 172 -6.45 14.91 1.13
N GLY A 173 -6.48 13.59 1.36
CA GLY A 173 -7.31 13.00 2.41
C GLY A 173 -6.63 13.24 3.76
N PHE A 174 -7.43 13.46 4.81
CA PHE A 174 -6.91 13.60 6.17
C PHE A 174 -7.65 12.66 7.12
N SER A 175 -6.89 11.96 7.94
CA SER A 175 -7.38 11.20 9.08
C SER A 175 -6.62 11.65 10.33
N GLY A 176 -7.34 12.05 11.36
CA GLY A 176 -6.74 12.61 12.58
C GLY A 176 -7.79 13.27 13.47
N SER A 177 -7.34 13.92 14.54
CA SER A 177 -8.22 14.73 15.39
C SER A 177 -8.58 16.06 14.72
N ASP A 178 -9.70 16.67 15.13
CA ASP A 178 -10.07 18.02 14.69
C ASP A 178 -8.96 19.04 15.03
N GLU A 179 -8.33 18.90 16.19
CA GLU A 179 -7.19 19.74 16.59
C GLU A 179 -6.00 19.61 15.61
N ALA A 180 -5.73 18.41 15.12
CA ALA A 180 -4.69 18.20 14.11
C ALA A 180 -5.09 18.72 12.73
N TYR A 181 -6.38 18.67 12.38
CA TYR A 181 -6.89 19.21 11.11
C TYR A 181 -6.72 20.73 11.03
N GLU A 182 -6.98 21.46 12.11
CA GLU A 182 -6.85 22.92 12.16
C GLU A 182 -5.40 23.44 12.02
N ILE A 183 -4.40 22.55 12.10
CA ILE A 183 -2.98 22.89 11.96
C ILE A 183 -2.50 22.78 10.50
N LEU A 184 -3.25 22.06 9.65
CA LEU A 184 -2.94 21.85 8.22
C LEU A 184 -3.51 22.96 7.33
#